data_AF-A0A1M4TNA3-F1
#
_entry.id   AF-A0A1M4TNA3-F1
#
_cell.length_a   1.000
_cell.length_b   1.000
_cell.length_c   1.000
_cell.angle_alpha   90.00
_cell.angle_beta   90.00
_cell.angle_gamma   90.00
#
_symmetry.space_group_name_H-M   'P 1'
#
loop_
_entity.id
_entity.type
_entity.pdbx_description
1 polymer ?
#
loop_
_entity_poly.entity_id
_entity_poly.type
_entity_poly.pdbx_seq_one_letter_code
_entity_poly.pdbx_strand_id
1 'polypeptide(L)'
;MAQRQDLTLKDVNFNCGGTVPYLDINYQQEGSVAGAFMPLSAEQNRQVLAQSARESRSHIHIPETSLQAAAQYFGQATCAGK
;
A
#
# COMPACT_ATOMS: atom_id res chain seq x y z
N MET A 1 23.87 -16.37 -11.01
CA MET A 1 23.85 -14.90 -11.19
C MET A 1 22.41 -14.46 -11.03
N ALA A 2 22.09 -13.63 -10.04
CA ALA A 2 20.73 -13.09 -9.89
C ALA A 2 20.55 -12.00 -10.96
N GLN A 3 19.59 -12.19 -11.86
CA GLN A 3 19.29 -11.21 -12.89
C GLN A 3 18.64 -9.99 -12.23
N ARG A 4 19.21 -8.81 -12.47
CA ARG A 4 18.62 -7.55 -12.01
C ARG A 4 17.31 -7.32 -12.75
N GLN A 5 16.23 -7.14 -12.00
CA GLN A 5 14.92 -6.79 -12.54
C GLN A 5 14.76 -5.28 -12.44
N ASP A 6 14.39 -4.64 -13.55
CA ASP A 6 14.15 -3.20 -13.59
C ASP A 6 12.66 -2.91 -13.48
N LEU A 7 12.28 -2.09 -12.51
CA LEU A 7 10.90 -1.67 -12.24
C LEU A 7 10.71 -0.23 -12.74
N THR A 8 9.74 0.01 -13.63
CA THR A 8 9.35 1.36 -14.03
C THR A 8 8.03 1.76 -13.38
N LEU A 9 8.02 2.92 -12.72
CA LEU A 9 6.84 3.53 -12.08
C LEU A 9 6.34 4.78 -12.84
N LYS A 10 6.84 5.01 -14.06
CA LYS A 10 6.60 6.23 -14.84
C LYS A 10 5.11 6.54 -15.04
N ASP A 11 4.29 5.50 -15.18
CA ASP A 11 2.86 5.63 -15.48
C ASP A 11 1.97 5.46 -14.23
N VAL A 12 2.58 5.37 -13.03
CA VAL A 12 1.84 5.28 -11.77
C VAL A 12 1.49 6.68 -11.29
N ASN A 13 0.20 6.97 -11.19
CA ASN A 13 -0.29 8.26 -10.69
C ASN A 13 -0.40 8.22 -9.16
N PHE A 14 0.48 8.94 -8.47
CA PHE A 14 0.45 9.12 -7.02
C PHE A 14 -0.37 10.34 -6.57
N ASN A 15 -1.25 10.85 -7.41
CA ASN A 15 -2.14 11.94 -7.02
C ASN A 15 -3.04 11.51 -5.87
N CYS A 16 -3.15 12.42 -4.91
CA CYS A 16 -3.90 12.26 -3.68
C CYS A 16 -5.39 11.91 -3.93
N GLY A 17 -5.98 12.34 -5.05
CA GLY A 17 -7.38 12.04 -5.39
C GLY A 17 -7.63 10.61 -5.91
N GLY A 18 -6.58 9.81 -6.14
CA GLY A 18 -6.69 8.44 -6.65
C GLY A 18 -6.63 7.38 -5.54
N THR A 19 -7.09 6.18 -5.85
CA THR A 19 -6.91 5.03 -4.94
C THR A 19 -5.44 4.69 -4.82
N VAL A 20 -4.97 4.42 -3.60
CA VAL A 20 -3.57 4.04 -3.37
C VAL A 20 -3.22 2.78 -4.19
N PRO A 21 -2.24 2.86 -5.10
CA PRO A 21 -1.86 1.74 -5.94
C PRO A 21 -1.06 0.71 -5.13
N TYR A 22 -1.45 -0.56 -5.23
CA TYR A 22 -0.83 -1.73 -4.62
C TYR A 22 -0.32 -2.67 -5.71
N LEU A 23 0.90 -3.19 -5.54
CA LEU A 23 1.48 -4.23 -6.39
C LEU A 23 1.82 -5.43 -5.51
N ASP A 24 1.32 -6.61 -5.88
CA ASP A 24 1.76 -7.85 -5.27
C ASP A 24 3.15 -8.20 -5.81
N ILE A 25 4.15 -8.28 -4.94
CA ILE A 25 5.53 -8.62 -5.33
C ILE A 25 5.68 -10.07 -5.80
N ASN A 26 4.70 -10.92 -5.53
CA ASN A 26 4.64 -12.30 -6.05
C ASN A 26 3.99 -12.36 -7.43
N TYR A 27 3.46 -11.23 -7.94
CA TYR A 27 2.92 -11.14 -9.28
C TYR A 27 4.05 -11.22 -10.30
N GLN A 28 4.02 -12.26 -11.12
CA GLN A 28 5.01 -12.48 -12.17
C GLN A 28 4.55 -11.78 -13.44
N GLN A 29 5.27 -10.74 -13.85
CA GLN A 29 5.07 -10.07 -15.13
C GLN A 29 6.42 -9.71 -15.75
N GLU A 30 6.54 -9.89 -17.06
CA GLU A 30 7.66 -9.38 -17.84
C GLU A 30 7.31 -8.00 -18.43
N GLY A 31 8.21 -7.02 -18.27
CA GLY A 31 8.04 -5.66 -18.79
C GLY A 31 7.42 -4.66 -17.80
N SER A 32 6.59 -3.73 -18.27
CA SER A 32 6.04 -2.65 -17.44
C SER A 32 4.98 -3.17 -16.46
N VAL A 33 5.20 -2.94 -15.17
CA VAL A 33 4.26 -3.29 -14.08
C VAL A 33 3.15 -2.26 -13.85
N ALA A 34 3.14 -1.14 -14.60
CA ALA A 34 2.21 -0.05 -14.36
C ALA A 34 0.73 -0.50 -14.44
N GLY A 35 0.42 -1.47 -15.30
CA GLY A 35 -0.93 -2.05 -15.42
C GLY A 35 -1.27 -3.09 -14.35
N ALA A 36 -0.30 -3.55 -13.56
CA ALA A 36 -0.50 -4.53 -12.49
C ALA A 36 -0.82 -3.90 -11.14
N PHE A 37 -0.74 -2.56 -11.03
CA PHE A 37 -1.16 -1.87 -9.82
C PHE A 37 -2.67 -1.95 -9.67
N MET A 38 -3.11 -2.49 -8.54
CA MET A 38 -4.51 -2.59 -8.15
C MET A 38 -4.79 -1.63 -7.00
N PRO A 39 -6.04 -1.16 -6.84
CA PRO A 39 -6.42 -0.46 -5.62
C PRO A 39 -6.24 -1.38 -4.40
N LEU A 40 -5.62 -0.85 -3.34
CA LEU A 40 -5.53 -1.55 -2.06
C LEU A 40 -6.92 -1.71 -1.45
N SER A 41 -7.34 -2.94 -1.15
CA SER A 41 -8.61 -3.19 -0.44
C SER A 41 -8.51 -2.81 1.04
N ALA A 42 -9.65 -2.60 1.70
CA ALA A 42 -9.69 -2.29 3.13
C ALA A 42 -9.01 -3.37 4.00
N GLU A 43 -9.19 -4.64 3.63
CA GLU A 43 -8.59 -5.77 4.36
C GLU A 43 -7.07 -5.84 4.13
N GLN A 44 -6.60 -5.63 2.90
CA GLN A 44 -5.16 -5.56 2.62
C GLN A 44 -4.51 -4.37 3.35
N ASN A 45 -5.16 -3.21 3.38
CA ASN A 45 -4.67 -2.06 4.14
C ASN A 45 -4.57 -2.37 5.64
N ARG A 46 -5.57 -3.05 6.21
CA ARG A 46 -5.53 -3.50 7.61
C ARG A 46 -4.34 -4.42 7.88
N GLN A 47 -4.04 -5.34 6.96
CA GLN A 47 -2.89 -6.26 7.09
C GLN A 47 -1.55 -5.52 7.04
N VAL A 48 -1.40 -4.56 6.13
CA VAL A 48 -0.20 -3.70 6.04
C VAL A 48 -0.01 -2.90 7.33
N LEU A 49 -1.07 -2.31 7.88
CA LEU A 49 -1.04 -1.57 9.14
C LEU A 49 -0.67 -2.49 10.32
N ALA A 50 -1.25 -3.68 10.39
CA ALA A 50 -0.96 -4.65 11.43
C ALA A 50 0.50 -5.15 11.36
N GLN A 51 1.02 -5.39 10.15
CA GLN A 51 2.42 -5.74 9.96
C GLN A 51 3.34 -4.60 10.39
N SER A 52 3.08 -3.37 9.93
CA SER A 52 3.86 -2.18 10.30
C SER A 52 3.88 -1.96 11.82
N ALA A 53 2.76 -2.19 12.50
CA ALA A 53 2.67 -2.11 13.95
C ALA A 53 3.45 -3.21 14.68
N ARG A 54 3.46 -4.45 14.14
CA ARG A 54 4.28 -5.54 14.68
C ARG A 54 5.77 -5.23 14.55
N GLU A 55 6.19 -4.74 13.37
CA GLU A 55 7.58 -4.36 13.09
C GLU A 55 8.03 -3.17 13.95
N SER A 56 7.13 -2.23 14.23
CA SER A 56 7.41 -1.04 15.05
C SER A 56 7.28 -1.28 16.55
N ARG A 57 6.88 -2.48 17.00
CA ARG A 57 6.49 -2.75 18.40
C ARG A 57 7.62 -2.55 19.41
N SER A 58 8.87 -2.70 18.97
CA SER A 58 10.07 -2.42 19.77
C SER A 58 10.27 -0.92 20.05
N HIS A 59 9.63 -0.04 19.29
CA HIS A 59 9.81 1.40 19.36
C HIS A 59 8.54 2.13 19.79
N ILE A 60 7.37 1.64 19.39
CA ILE A 60 6.07 2.27 19.63
C ILE A 60 5.02 1.19 19.86
N HIS A 61 4.24 1.31 20.92
CA HIS A 61 3.06 0.48 21.12
C HIS A 61 1.85 1.10 20.42
N ILE A 62 1.32 0.41 19.41
CA ILE A 62 0.10 0.80 18.70
C ILE A 62 -1.05 -0.12 19.14
N PRO A 63 -2.13 0.40 19.75
CA PRO A 63 -3.30 -0.41 20.13
C PRO A 63 -4.02 -0.97 18.91
N GLU A 64 -4.63 -2.16 19.01
CA GLU A 64 -5.44 -2.74 17.92
C GLU A 64 -6.61 -1.84 17.51
N THR A 65 -7.21 -1.13 18.46
CA THR A 65 -8.30 -0.17 18.19
C THR A 65 -7.85 0.96 17.27
N SER A 66 -6.61 1.43 17.43
CA SER A 66 -6.01 2.44 16.55
C SER A 66 -5.76 1.91 15.14
N LEU A 67 -5.36 0.63 15.01
CA LEU A 67 -5.20 -0.01 13.70
C LEU A 67 -6.53 -0.17 12.98
N GLN A 68 -7.59 -0.54 13.70
CA GLN A 68 -8.93 -0.66 13.16
C GLN A 68 -9.49 0.70 12.71
N ALA A 69 -9.30 1.74 13.52
CA ALA A 69 -9.69 3.10 13.16
C ALA A 69 -8.92 3.63 11.93
N ALA A 70 -7.61 3.36 11.85
CA ALA A 70 -6.79 3.72 10.68
C ALA A 70 -7.22 2.99 9.41
N ALA A 71 -7.56 1.70 9.51
CA ALA A 71 -8.07 0.91 8.38
C ALA A 71 -9.44 1.44 7.90
N GLN A 72 -10.31 1.89 8.81
CA GLN A 72 -11.58 2.53 8.46
C GLN A 72 -11.38 3.91 7.82
N TYR A 73 -10.45 4.71 8.36
CA TYR A 73 -10.11 6.02 7.82
C TYR A 73 -9.59 5.93 6.38
N PHE A 74 -8.87 4.87 6.02
CA PHE A 74 -8.40 4.65 4.63
C PHE A 74 -9.54 4.67 3.60
N GLY A 75 -10.71 4.12 3.92
CA GLY A 75 -11.87 4.16 3.02
C GLY A 75 -12.59 5.52 2.98
N GLN A 76 -12.29 6.41 3.94
CA GLN A 76 -12.92 7.72 4.10
C GLN A 76 -11.98 8.88 3.73
N ALA A 77 -10.68 8.61 3.67
CA ALA A 77 -9.63 9.55 3.32
C ALA A 77 -9.77 9.91 1.84
N THR A 78 -10.60 10.90 1.55
CA THR A 78 -10.58 11.62 0.30
C THR A 78 -9.53 12.71 0.42
N CYS A 79 -8.66 12.88 -0.56
CA CYS A 79 -7.84 14.08 -0.60
C CYS A 79 -8.75 15.25 -0.93
N ALA A 80 -9.20 15.94 0.11
CA ALA A 80 -9.84 17.23 0.00
C ALA A 80 -8.81 18.19 -0.60
N GLY A 81 -9.08 18.61 -1.85
CA GLY A 81 -8.21 19.49 -2.61
C GLY A 81 -7.87 20.76 -1.82
N LYS A 82 -6.59 21.10 -1.83
CA LYS A 82 -6.16 22.51 -1.86
C LYS A 82 -5.79 22.86 -3.29
#